data_AF-A0AAU2EFG6-F1
#
_entry.id   AF-A0AAU2EFG6-F1
#
_cell.length_a   1.000
_cell.length_b   1.000
_cell.length_c   1.000
_cell.angle_alpha   90.00
_cell.angle_beta   90.00
_cell.angle_gamma   90.00
#
_symmetry.space_group_name_H-M   'P 1'
#
loop_
_entity.id
_entity.type
_entity.pdbx_description
1 polymer ?
#
loop_
_entity_poly.entity_id
_entity_poly.type
_entity_poly.pdbx_seq_one_letter_code
_entity_poly.pdbx_strand_id
1 'polypeptide(L)' 'MPEQQPEQREPEQPGQDAGPKPKLVFDDPFDRQTSDDTDQGWGGAGESTGRGIDWYRSQRPPHHGG' A
#
# COMPACT_ATOMS: atom_id res chain seq x y z
N MET A 1 -48.91 -16.32 32.49
CA MET A 1 -47.85 -16.43 31.47
C MET A 1 -46.57 -16.81 32.21
N PRO A 2 -45.95 -17.98 32.00
CA PRO A 2 -44.61 -18.20 32.50
C PRO A 2 -43.61 -17.46 31.59
N GLU A 3 -42.78 -16.60 32.18
CA GLU A 3 -41.64 -15.97 31.49
C GLU A 3 -40.56 -17.03 31.22
N GLN A 4 -40.22 -17.21 29.95
CA GLN A 4 -39.12 -18.05 29.50
C GLN A 4 -37.80 -17.37 29.92
N GLN A 5 -37.04 -18.03 30.80
CA GLN A 5 -35.69 -17.59 31.14
C GLN A 5 -34.83 -17.65 29.86
N PRO A 6 -33.92 -16.69 29.62
CA PRO A 6 -33.02 -16.77 28.48
C PRO A 6 -32.11 -17.98 28.70
N GLU A 7 -32.23 -18.98 27.82
CA GLU A 7 -31.34 -20.12 27.77
C GLU A 7 -29.89 -19.61 27.78
N GLN A 8 -29.14 -20.05 28.79
CA GLN A 8 -27.71 -19.78 28.90
C GLN A 8 -27.08 -20.31 27.61
N ARG A 9 -26.56 -19.41 26.76
CA ARG A 9 -25.71 -19.81 25.64
C ARG A 9 -24.53 -20.55 26.22
N GLU A 10 -24.56 -21.87 26.07
CA GLU A 10 -23.41 -22.72 26.32
C GLU A 10 -22.24 -22.14 25.51
N PRO A 11 -21.07 -21.88 26.13
CA PRO A 11 -19.92 -21.42 25.38
C PRO A 11 -19.55 -22.53 24.40
N GLU A 12 -19.71 -22.23 23.11
CA GLU A 12 -19.27 -23.09 22.01
C GLU A 12 -17.81 -23.45 22.26
N GLN A 13 -17.58 -24.68 22.71
CA GLN A 13 -16.24 -25.20 22.93
C GLN A 13 -15.51 -25.08 21.59
N PRO A 14 -14.42 -24.28 21.49
CA PRO A 14 -13.70 -24.15 20.24
C PRO A 14 -13.21 -25.55 19.87
N GLY A 15 -13.83 -26.09 18.82
CA GLY A 15 -13.60 -27.43 18.33
C GLY A 15 -12.11 -27.72 18.28
N GLN A 16 -11.73 -28.70 19.08
CA GLN A 16 -10.53 -29.50 18.85
C GLN A 16 -10.58 -29.91 17.37
N ASP A 17 -9.51 -29.64 16.62
CA ASP A 17 -9.33 -29.93 15.18
C ASP A 17 -9.70 -28.84 14.15
N ALA A 18 -9.79 -27.57 14.53
CA ALA A 18 -9.59 -26.50 13.54
C ALA A 18 -8.09 -26.32 13.29
N GLY A 19 -7.57 -26.89 12.20
CA GLY A 19 -6.20 -26.62 11.72
C GLY A 19 -5.91 -25.11 11.68
N PRO A 20 -4.63 -24.69 11.67
CA PRO A 20 -4.27 -23.29 11.85
C PRO A 20 -5.01 -22.40 10.84
N LYS A 21 -5.81 -21.48 11.38
CA LYS A 21 -6.55 -20.50 10.57
C LYS A 21 -5.54 -19.65 9.79
N PRO A 22 -5.84 -19.30 8.52
CA PRO A 22 -4.99 -18.40 7.76
C PRO A 22 -4.81 -17.09 8.54
N LYS A 23 -3.56 -16.68 8.73
CA LYS A 23 -3.20 -15.44 9.42
C LYS A 23 -2.62 -14.47 8.42
N LEU A 24 -3.10 -13.24 8.46
CA LEU A 24 -2.53 -12.14 7.70
C LEU A 24 -1.41 -11.54 8.56
N VAL A 25 -0.18 -11.51 8.03
CA VAL A 25 0.97 -10.89 8.67
C VAL A 25 1.20 -9.55 8.00
N PHE A 26 1.16 -8.49 8.79
CA PHE A 26 1.45 -7.14 8.34
C PHE A 26 2.80 -6.75 8.93
N ASP A 27 3.83 -6.78 8.10
CA ASP A 27 5.14 -6.22 8.43
C ASP A 27 5.07 -4.67 8.37
N ASP A 28 6.09 -3.99 8.89
CA ASP A 28 6.18 -2.52 8.78
C ASP A 28 6.19 -2.13 7.29
N PRO A 29 5.29 -1.25 6.83
CA PRO A 29 5.25 -0.82 5.44
C PRO A 29 6.55 -0.16 4.96
N PHE A 30 7.40 0.34 5.86
CA PHE A 30 8.67 0.99 5.50
C PHE A 30 9.88 0.06 5.54
N ASP A 31 9.73 -1.19 5.99
CA ASP A 31 10.85 -2.16 6.05
C ASP A 31 11.28 -2.66 4.66
N ARG A 32 10.52 -2.34 3.60
CA ARG A 32 10.83 -2.74 2.23
C ARG A 32 10.73 -1.53 1.30
N GLN A 33 11.77 -1.31 0.50
CA GLN A 33 11.71 -0.35 -0.60
C GLN A 33 10.71 -0.83 -1.66
N THR A 34 9.78 0.02 -2.04
CA THR A 34 8.84 -0.24 -3.12
C THR A 34 9.40 0.25 -4.46
N SER A 35 8.81 -0.19 -5.57
CA SER A 35 9.20 0.30 -6.89
C SER A 35 8.91 1.80 -7.05
N ASP A 36 7.87 2.30 -6.39
CA ASP A 36 7.50 3.72 -6.40
C ASP A 36 8.49 4.61 -5.63
N ASP A 37 9.30 4.03 -4.71
CA ASP A 37 10.36 4.75 -4.00
C ASP A 37 11.63 4.96 -4.85
N THR A 38 11.66 4.42 -6.08
CA THR A 38 12.81 4.53 -6.97
C THR A 38 12.53 5.51 -8.10
N ASP A 39 13.54 6.26 -8.52
CA ASP A 39 13.48 7.13 -9.69
C ASP A 39 13.50 6.35 -11.03
N GLN A 40 13.24 5.04 -11.00
CA GLN A 40 13.15 4.19 -12.19
C GLN A 40 12.01 4.70 -13.08
N GLY A 41 12.35 5.32 -14.21
CA GLY A 41 11.38 5.94 -15.13
C GLY A 41 11.34 7.47 -15.09
N TRP A 42 11.98 8.11 -14.11
CA TRP A 42 12.09 9.58 -14.01
C TRP A 42 13.40 10.14 -14.62
N GLY A 43 14.19 9.28 -15.28
CA GLY A 43 15.42 9.68 -15.99
C GLY A 43 16.70 9.20 -15.30
N GLY A 44 16.82 7.87 -15.08
CA GLY A 44 17.98 7.25 -14.46
C GLY A 44 19.33 7.56 -15.14
N ALA A 45 20.42 7.25 -14.44
CA ALA A 45 21.80 7.49 -14.89
C ALA A 45 22.16 6.66 -16.13
N GLY A 46 21.75 7.13 -17.31
CA GLY A 46 22.14 6.47 -18.56
C GLY A 46 21.39 6.93 -19.80
N GLU A 47 20.17 7.44 -19.68
CA GLU A 47 19.37 7.76 -20.87
C GLU A 47 18.60 9.06 -20.69
N SER A 48 19.37 10.15 -20.69
CA SER A 48 18.85 11.46 -21.09
C SER A 48 18.25 11.27 -22.48
N THR A 49 16.92 11.37 -22.58
CA THR A 49 16.14 11.44 -23.82
C THR A 49 16.62 12.62 -24.67
N GLY A 50 17.73 12.45 -25.39
CA GLY A 50 18.28 13.32 -26.42
C GLY A 50 18.54 14.80 -26.08
N ARG A 51 18.21 15.29 -24.89
CA ARG A 51 18.24 16.72 -24.55
C ARG A 51 19.01 16.94 -23.25
N GLY A 52 20.12 17.69 -23.36
CA GLY A 52 20.97 18.04 -22.23
C GLY A 52 20.39 19.11 -21.30
N ILE A 53 21.06 19.33 -20.17
CA ILE A 53 20.68 20.30 -19.13
C ILE A 53 20.44 21.72 -19.66
N ASP A 54 21.16 22.13 -20.70
CA ASP A 54 21.05 23.46 -21.30
C ASP A 54 19.70 23.66 -22.01
N TRP A 55 19.14 22.59 -22.59
CA TRP A 55 17.81 22.64 -23.17
C TRP A 55 16.76 22.97 -22.11
N TYR A 56 16.81 22.31 -20.95
CA TYR A 56 15.89 22.55 -19.83
C TYR A 56 16.00 23.97 -19.27
N ARG A 57 17.22 24.49 -19.10
CA ARG A 57 17.46 25.86 -18.62
C ARG A 57 16.91 26.93 -19.57
N SER A 58 16.83 26.62 -20.87
CA SER A 58 16.30 27.54 -21.88
C SER A 58 14.77 27.54 -21.98
N GLN A 59 14.07 26.55 -21.41
CA GLN A 59 12.60 26.51 -21.45
C GLN A 59 12.05 27.58 -20.51
N ARG A 60 11.26 28.52 -21.06
CA ARG A 60 10.46 29.44 -20.24
C ARG A 60 9.10 28.78 -19.94
N PRO A 61 8.63 28.77 -18.69
CA PRO A 61 7.29 28.28 -18.38
C PRO A 61 6.25 29.01 -19.24
N PRO A 62 5.22 28.30 -19.76
CA PRO A 62 4.14 28.97 -20.46
C PRO A 62 3.53 30.02 -19.52
N HIS A 63 3.50 31.27 -19.97
CA HIS A 63 2.83 32.33 -19.24
C HIS A 63 1.33 32.02 -19.24
N HIS A 64 0.83 31.41 -18.16
CA HIS A 64 -0.61 31.32 -17.92
C HIS A 64 -1.07 32.68 -17.39
N GLY A 65 -1.40 33.60 -18.31
CA GLY A 65 -1.96 34.91 -17.95
C GLY A 65 -1.72 35.95 -19.02
N GLY A 66 -2.71 36.11 -19.91
CA GLY A 66 -2.97 37.30 -20.70
C GLY A 66 -4.38 37.80 -20.39
#